data_AF-A0A1G3BKA6-F1
#
_entry.id   AF-A0A1G3BKA6-F1
#
_cell.length_a   1.000
_cell.length_b   1.000
_cell.length_c   1.000
_cell.angle_alpha   90.00
_cell.angle_beta   90.00
_cell.angle_gamma   90.00
#
_symmetry.space_group_name_H-M   'P 1'
#
loop_
_entity.id
_entity.type
_entity.pdbx_description
1 polymer ?
#
loop_
_entity_poly.entity_id
_entity_poly.type
_entity_poly.pdbx_seq_one_letter_code
_entity_poly.pdbx_strand_id
1 'polypeptide(L)' 'MDANSKKAVEFLIDTQGELQKVSWPTRDELVGSTGVVIILLIALGAYIFGVDWAITRIMRFIGFL' A
#
# COMPACT_ATOMS: atom_id res chain seq x y z
N MET A 1 -31.46 19.45 27.33
CA MET A 1 -30.57 19.08 26.21
C MET A 1 -30.05 20.37 25.61
N ASP A 2 -28.83 20.73 25.98
CA ASP A 2 -28.21 22.04 25.71
C ASP A 2 -28.03 22.33 24.22
N ALA A 3 -28.18 23.60 23.84
CA ALA A 3 -28.08 24.08 22.46
C ALA A 3 -26.76 23.66 21.76
N ASN A 4 -25.68 23.42 22.52
CA ASN A 4 -24.41 22.91 22.00
C ASN A 4 -24.49 21.46 21.49
N SER A 5 -25.31 20.61 22.10
CA SER A 5 -25.46 19.22 21.65
C SER A 5 -26.16 19.13 20.29
N LYS A 6 -27.11 20.04 20.01
CA LYS A 6 -27.74 20.14 18.68
C LYS A 6 -26.74 20.52 17.59
N LYS A 7 -25.87 21.51 17.83
CA LYS A 7 -24.83 21.94 16.88
C LYS A 7 -23.81 20.84 16.59
N ALA A 8 -23.41 20.06 17.61
CA ALA A 8 -22.47 18.95 17.42
C ALA A 8 -23.07 17.83 16.56
N VAL A 9 -24.36 17.53 16.74
CA VAL A 9 -25.08 16.55 15.92
C VAL A 9 -25.19 17.03 14.47
N GLU A 10 -25.51 18.29 14.26
CA GLU A 10 -25.58 18.92 12.93
C GLU A 10 -24.22 18.88 12.20
N PHE A 11 -23.13 19.18 12.92
CA PHE A 11 -21.76 19.08 12.39
C PHE A 11 -21.36 17.65 11.99
N LEU A 12 -21.76 16.64 12.76
CA LEU A 12 -21.50 15.23 12.44
C LEU A 12 -22.30 14.77 11.21
N ILE A 13 -23.54 15.26 11.05
CA ILE A 13 -24.39 14.98 9.88
C ILE A 13 -23.78 15.61 8.63
N ASP A 14 -23.33 16.87 8.70
CA ASP A 14 -22.66 17.55 7.59
C ASP A 14 -21.35 16.85 7.20
N THR A 15 -20.55 16.44 8.19
CA THR A 15 -19.31 15.68 7.96
C THR A 15 -19.59 14.32 7.31
N GLN A 16 -20.65 13.63 7.74
CA GLN A 16 -21.07 12.37 7.13
C GLN A 16 -21.49 12.55 5.66
N GLY A 17 -22.16 13.65 5.32
CA GLY A 17 -22.51 13.99 3.94
C GLY A 17 -21.31 14.25 3.05
N GLU A 18 -20.25 14.87 3.58
CA GLU A 18 -19.00 15.10 2.85
C GLU A 18 -18.18 13.81 2.68
N LEU A 19 -18.15 12.96 3.71
CA LEU A 19 -17.48 11.65 3.65
C LEU A 19 -18.13 10.69 2.63
N GLN A 20 -19.41 10.88 2.28
CA GLN A 20 -20.08 10.14 1.22
C GLN A 20 -19.70 10.61 -0.19
N LYS A 21 -19.16 11.82 -0.35
CA LYS A 21 -18.61 12.31 -1.63
C LYS A 21 -17.22 11.75 -1.92
N VAL A 22 -16.55 11.19 -0.92
CA VAL A 22 -15.30 10.46 -1.11
C VAL A 22 -15.62 9.20 -1.89
N SER A 23 -15.13 9.13 -3.12
CA SER A 23 -15.18 7.94 -3.96
C SER A 23 -14.30 6.86 -3.34
N TRP A 24 -14.85 6.11 -2.39
CA TRP A 24 -14.21 4.93 -1.85
C TRP A 24 -14.01 3.93 -2.98
N PRO A 25 -12.77 3.50 -3.24
CA PRO A 25 -12.49 2.59 -4.32
C PRO A 25 -13.22 1.26 -4.08
N THR A 26 -13.75 0.70 -5.16
CA THR A 26 -14.50 -0.56 -5.09
C THR A 26 -13.54 -1.70 -4.75
N ARG A 27 -13.95 -2.70 -3.97
CA ARG A 27 -13.08 -3.80 -3.51
C ARG A 27 -12.22 -4.42 -4.63
N ASP A 28 -12.76 -4.50 -5.84
CA ASP A 28 -12.08 -5.04 -7.01
C ASP A 28 -10.93 -4.15 -7.52
N GLU A 29 -11.05 -2.82 -7.43
CA GLU A 29 -9.98 -1.88 -7.79
C GLU A 29 -8.81 -1.94 -6.80
N LEU A 30 -9.10 -2.12 -5.50
CA LEU A 30 -8.06 -2.29 -4.48
C LEU A 30 -7.26 -3.58 -4.71
N VAL A 31 -7.95 -4.66 -5.10
CA VAL A 31 -7.30 -5.95 -5.39
C VAL A 31 -6.46 -5.85 -6.66
N GLY A 32 -6.97 -5.21 -7.71
CA GLY A 32 -6.23 -4.98 -8.95
C GLY A 32 -4.95 -4.15 -8.74
N SER A 33 -5.06 -3.04 -8.01
CA SER A 33 -3.92 -2.14 -7.73
C SER A 33 -2.89 -2.77 -6.80
N THR A 34 -3.31 -3.53 -5.78
CA THR A 34 -2.38 -4.24 -4.89
C THR A 34 -1.71 -5.44 -5.58
N GLY A 35 -2.43 -6.12 -6.49
CA GLY A 35 -1.89 -7.26 -7.23
C GLY A 35 -0.67 -6.92 -8.08
N VAL A 36 -0.69 -5.77 -8.78
CA VAL A 36 0.46 -5.29 -9.56
C VAL A 36 1.67 -5.02 -8.67
N VAL A 37 1.44 -4.41 -7.50
CA VAL A 37 2.51 -4.12 -6.53
C VAL A 37 3.15 -5.41 -6.01
N ILE A 38 2.36 -6.44 -5.72
CA ILE A 38 2.89 -7.75 -5.26
C ILE A 38 3.80 -8.37 -6.33
N ILE A 39 3.37 -8.36 -7.60
CA ILE A 39 4.17 -8.89 -8.71
C ILE A 39 5.49 -8.11 -8.84
N LEU A 40 5.45 -6.79 -8.74
CA LEU A 40 6.63 -5.93 -8.77
C LEU A 40 7.61 -6.27 -7.64
N LEU A 41 7.11 -6.46 -6.41
CA LEU A 41 7.94 -6.81 -5.26
C LEU A 41 8.61 -8.17 -5.43
N ILE A 42 7.88 -9.16 -5.97
CA ILE A 42 8.45 -10.48 -6.28
C ILE A 42 9.54 -10.36 -7.35
N ALA A 43 9.30 -9.58 -8.40
CA ALA A 43 10.27 -9.36 -9.47
C ALA A 43 11.55 -8.68 -8.95
N LEU A 44 11.40 -7.65 -8.11
CA LEU A 44 12.53 -6.96 -7.47
C LEU A 44 13.30 -7.90 -6.53
N GLY A 45 12.60 -8.69 -5.73
CA GLY A 45 13.22 -9.67 -4.85
C GLY A 45 14.01 -10.73 -5.63
N ALA A 46 13.44 -11.24 -6.73
CA ALA A 46 14.12 -12.18 -7.62
C ALA A 46 15.35 -11.56 -8.29
N TYR A 47 15.28 -10.29 -8.68
CA TYR A 47 16.41 -9.55 -9.25
C TYR A 47 17.56 -9.43 -8.25
N ILE A 48 17.27 -8.95 -7.04
CA ILE A 48 18.26 -8.81 -5.95
C ILE A 48 18.89 -10.18 -5.66
N PHE A 49 18.07 -11.22 -5.46
CA PHE A 49 18.55 -12.57 -5.23
C PHE A 49 19.47 -13.09 -6.34
N GLY A 50 19.13 -12.84 -7.61
CA GLY A 50 19.97 -13.22 -8.75
C GLY A 50 21.32 -12.49 -8.76
N VAL A 51 21.31 -11.19 -8.46
CA VAL A 51 22.53 -10.38 -8.36
C VAL A 51 23.40 -10.83 -7.19
N ASP A 52 22.84 -11.03 -6.00
CA ASP A 52 23.56 -11.53 -4.83
C ASP A 52 24.18 -12.90 -5.10
N TRP A 53 23.45 -13.79 -5.77
CA TRP A 53 23.95 -15.11 -6.13
C TRP A 53 25.10 -15.05 -7.14
N ALA A 54 24.98 -14.18 -8.15
CA ALA A 54 26.02 -13.96 -9.15
C ALA A 54 27.28 -13.36 -8.51
N ILE A 55 27.13 -12.32 -7.69
CA ILE A 55 28.24 -11.67 -6.99
C ILE A 55 28.93 -12.66 -6.05
N THR A 56 28.18 -13.42 -5.25
CA THR A 56 28.74 -14.44 -4.34
C THR A 56 29.53 -15.51 -5.10
N ARG A 57 29.02 -15.96 -6.26
CA ARG A 57 29.72 -16.94 -7.11
C ARG A 57 31.03 -16.38 -7.64
N ILE A 58 31.03 -15.12 -8.10
CA ILE A 58 32.22 -14.43 -8.60
C ILE A 58 33.24 -14.22 -7.48
N MET A 59 32.81 -13.75 -6.30
CA MET A 59 33.68 -13.53 -5.15
C MET A 59 34.37 -14.83 -4.68
N ARG A 60 33.63 -15.95 -4.64
CA ARG A 60 34.22 -17.28 -4.35
C ARG A 60 35.23 -17.71 -5.42
N PHE A 61 34.96 -17.42 -6.70
CA PHE A 61 35.87 -17.79 -7.78
C PHE A 61 37.18 -17.01 -7.75
N ILE A 62 37.12 -15.74 -7.34
CA ILE A 62 38.31 -14.88 -7.15
C ILE A 62 39.13 -15.30 -5.92
N GLY A 63 38.61 -16.17 -5.05
CA GLY A 63 39.32 -16.67 -3.86
C GLY A 63 39.42 -15.66 -2.72
N PHE A 64 38.58 -14.61 -2.73
CA PHE A 64 38.52 -13.61 -1.66
C PHE A 64 37.72 -14.09 -0.43
N LEU A 65 36.93 -15.17 -0.58
CA LEU A 65 36.14 -15.84 0.46
C LEU A 65 36.28 -17.36 0.38
#